data_AF-A0A1W1CKP3-F1
#
_entry.id   AF-A0A1W1CKP3-F1
#
_cell.length_a   1.000
_cell.length_b   1.000
_cell.length_c   1.000
_cell.angle_alpha   90.00
_cell.angle_beta   90.00
_cell.angle_gamma   90.00
#
_symmetry.space_group_name_H-M   'P 1'
#
loop_
_entity.id
_entity.type
_entity.pdbx_description
1 polymer ?
#
loop_
_entity_poly.entity_id
_entity_poly.type
_entity_poly.pdbx_seq_one_letter_code
_entity_poly.pdbx_strand_id
1 'polypeptide(L)'
;MKEYSYLIVIIVAIFAITLAGAYFSPTFEEEKSFMELFFLFGSLLFIFSALVIFATIGFGSFAIYAAIFLAAVMGMYGVEGATLVTGVTYVTWGSIFAMQVLLFYHHLRSATDWFKKRYTFKAFKKEYIAFYPMLWIAYFFLEFIPSIVYREDFLKFIPSKAFEDMKEVLGR
;
A
#
# COMPACT_ATOMS: atom_id res chain seq x y z
N MET A 1 -18.41 1.65 -18.10
CA MET A 1 -19.40 2.13 -17.10
C MET A 1 -19.61 1.13 -15.96
N LYS A 2 -19.87 -0.17 -16.22
CA LYS A 2 -20.07 -1.18 -15.15
C LYS A 2 -18.91 -1.28 -14.14
N GLU A 3 -17.65 -1.30 -14.58
CA GLU A 3 -16.48 -1.37 -13.66
C GLU A 3 -16.40 -0.20 -12.68
N TYR A 4 -16.74 1.01 -13.11
CA TYR A 4 -16.77 2.19 -12.23
C TYR A 4 -17.89 2.10 -11.20
N SER A 5 -19.04 1.55 -11.58
CA SER A 5 -20.14 1.30 -10.64
C SER A 5 -19.75 0.27 -9.56
N TYR A 6 -19.05 -0.81 -9.94
CA TYR A 6 -18.54 -1.78 -8.95
C TYR A 6 -17.51 -1.17 -8.00
N LEU A 7 -16.60 -0.34 -8.50
CA LEU A 7 -15.62 0.35 -7.64
C LEU A 7 -16.31 1.28 -6.63
N ILE A 8 -17.34 2.03 -7.05
CA ILE A 8 -18.11 2.90 -6.15
C ILE A 8 -18.78 2.07 -5.05
N VAL A 9 -19.41 0.94 -5.40
CA VAL A 9 -20.04 0.05 -4.41
C VAL A 9 -19.01 -0.47 -3.42
N ILE A 10 -17.82 -0.87 -3.89
CA ILE A 10 -16.72 -1.30 -3.02
C ILE A 10 -16.29 -0.17 -2.07
N ILE A 11 -16.12 1.05 -2.57
CA ILE A 11 -15.72 2.19 -1.74
C ILE A 11 -16.78 2.49 -0.66
N VAL A 12 -18.07 2.47 -1.02
CA VAL A 12 -19.17 2.66 -0.07
C VAL A 12 -19.21 1.54 0.97
N ALA A 13 -18.98 0.29 0.55
CA ALA A 13 -18.91 -0.85 1.46
C ALA A 13 -17.72 -0.72 2.43
N ILE A 14 -16.53 -0.37 1.94
CA ILE A 14 -15.36 -0.09 2.79
C ILE A 14 -15.70 0.99 3.81
N PHE A 15 -16.30 2.11 3.37
CA PHE A 15 -16.70 3.18 4.27
C PHE A 15 -17.65 2.71 5.37
N ALA A 16 -18.71 1.98 5.00
CA ALA A 16 -19.70 1.47 5.94
C ALA A 16 -19.07 0.48 6.96
N ILE A 17 -18.20 -0.42 6.49
CA ILE A 17 -17.53 -1.41 7.33
C ILE A 17 -16.54 -0.72 8.30
N THR A 18 -15.73 0.21 7.80
CA THR A 18 -14.79 0.97 8.64
C THR A 18 -15.53 1.80 9.68
N LEU A 19 -16.64 2.44 9.31
CA LEU A 19 -17.47 3.21 10.24
C LEU A 19 -18.12 2.31 11.31
N ALA A 20 -18.62 1.14 10.93
CA ALA A 20 -19.14 0.16 11.88
C ALA A 20 -18.06 -0.31 12.86
N GLY A 21 -16.86 -0.65 12.36
CA GLY A 21 -15.72 -1.02 13.20
C GLY A 21 -15.31 0.09 14.17
N ALA A 22 -15.34 1.35 13.71
CA ALA A 22 -15.07 2.51 14.55
C ALA A 22 -16.14 2.71 15.64
N TYR A 23 -17.42 2.58 15.27
CA TYR A 23 -18.55 2.73 16.20
C TYR A 23 -18.54 1.69 17.33
N PHE A 24 -18.19 0.44 17.03
CA PHE A 24 -18.07 -0.64 18.02
C PHE A 24 -16.69 -0.70 18.69
N SER A 25 -15.82 0.27 18.43
CA SER A 25 -14.48 0.31 19.01
C SER A 25 -14.53 0.85 20.43
N PRO A 26 -13.79 0.26 21.38
CA PRO A 26 -13.67 0.80 22.75
C PRO A 26 -13.09 2.22 22.76
N THR A 27 -12.43 2.64 21.67
CA THR A 27 -11.84 3.96 21.53
C THR A 27 -12.87 5.09 21.58
N PHE A 28 -14.16 4.88 21.28
CA PHE A 28 -15.16 5.96 21.32
C PHE A 28 -15.87 6.13 22.68
N GLU A 29 -15.64 5.23 23.63
CA GLU A 29 -16.29 5.27 24.96
C GLU A 29 -15.60 6.24 25.94
N GLU A 30 -14.44 6.77 25.59
CA GLU A 30 -13.64 7.67 26.42
C GLU A 30 -13.90 9.16 26.08
N GLU A 31 -13.96 10.04 27.09
CA GLU A 31 -13.90 11.50 26.87
C GLU A 31 -12.54 11.88 26.30
N LYS A 32 -12.52 12.28 25.02
CA LYS A 32 -11.28 12.59 24.31
C LYS A 32 -10.96 14.07 24.23
N SER A 33 -9.67 14.37 24.34
CA SER A 33 -9.17 15.71 24.03
C SER A 33 -9.23 16.00 22.51
N PHE A 34 -9.12 17.28 22.13
CA PHE A 34 -9.09 17.68 20.72
C PHE A 34 -7.96 16.98 19.93
N MET A 35 -6.78 16.81 20.55
CA MET A 35 -5.64 16.14 19.90
C MET A 35 -5.93 14.66 19.66
N GLU A 36 -6.54 13.97 20.61
CA GLU A 36 -6.90 12.56 20.46
C GLU A 36 -7.97 12.35 19.40
N LEU A 37 -8.96 13.25 19.31
CA LEU A 37 -9.94 13.23 18.22
C LEU A 37 -9.27 13.46 16.87
N PHE A 38 -8.33 14.40 16.78
CA PHE A 38 -7.57 14.63 15.55
C PHE A 38 -6.81 13.38 15.10
N PHE A 39 -6.09 12.73 16.01
CA PHE A 39 -5.39 11.48 15.71
C PHE A 39 -6.36 10.36 15.32
N LEU A 40 -7.48 10.22 16.03
CA LEU A 40 -8.48 9.20 15.74
C LEU A 40 -9.09 9.36 14.34
N PHE A 41 -9.54 10.57 13.98
CA PHE A 41 -10.06 10.84 12.65
C PHE A 41 -8.99 10.70 11.57
N GLY A 42 -7.76 11.13 11.86
CA GLY A 42 -6.61 10.92 10.98
C GLY A 42 -6.33 9.44 10.71
N SER A 43 -6.36 8.61 11.75
CA SER A 43 -6.20 7.16 11.68
C SER A 43 -7.32 6.50 10.87
N LEU A 44 -8.57 6.86 11.10
CA LEU A 44 -9.71 6.33 10.33
C LEU A 44 -9.60 6.71 8.85
N LEU A 45 -9.23 7.95 8.57
CA LEU A 45 -9.02 8.43 7.20
C LEU A 45 -7.85 7.71 6.53
N PHE A 46 -6.76 7.45 7.26
CA PHE A 46 -5.62 6.69 6.77
C PHE A 46 -6.02 5.24 6.43
N ILE A 47 -6.71 4.56 7.34
CA ILE A 47 -7.23 3.19 7.13
C ILE A 47 -8.11 3.14 5.89
N PHE A 48 -9.10 4.04 5.81
CA PHE A 48 -10.01 4.13 4.67
C PHE A 48 -9.25 4.38 3.36
N SER A 49 -8.34 5.35 3.35
CA SER A 49 -7.56 5.70 2.16
C SER A 49 -6.71 4.54 1.68
N ALA A 50 -6.06 3.81 2.59
CA ALA A 50 -5.25 2.64 2.24
C ALA A 50 -6.11 1.55 1.57
N LEU A 51 -7.28 1.23 2.14
CA LEU A 51 -8.21 0.24 1.58
C LEU A 51 -8.74 0.67 0.21
N VAL A 52 -9.08 1.95 0.05
CA VAL A 52 -9.52 2.51 -1.24
C VAL A 52 -8.40 2.42 -2.28
N ILE A 53 -7.15 2.70 -1.92
CA ILE A 53 -6.01 2.54 -2.82
C ILE A 53 -5.92 1.09 -3.31
N PHE A 54 -5.96 0.09 -2.42
CA PHE A 54 -5.98 -1.32 -2.81
C PHE A 54 -7.15 -1.66 -3.73
N ALA A 55 -8.36 -1.17 -3.43
CA ALA A 55 -9.52 -1.35 -4.29
C ALA A 55 -9.31 -0.75 -5.69
N THR A 56 -8.74 0.47 -5.78
CA THR A 56 -8.51 1.16 -7.06
C THR A 56 -7.42 0.52 -7.92
N ILE A 57 -6.46 -0.16 -7.30
CA ILE A 57 -5.39 -0.90 -7.98
C ILE A 57 -5.92 -2.18 -8.64
N GLY A 58 -7.06 -2.71 -8.17
CA GLY A 58 -7.69 -3.92 -8.70
C GLY A 58 -7.91 -5.00 -7.64
N PHE A 59 -7.49 -4.76 -6.40
CA PHE A 59 -7.65 -5.68 -5.28
C PHE A 59 -8.96 -5.46 -4.52
N GLY A 60 -10.07 -5.35 -5.25
CA GLY A 60 -11.39 -5.06 -4.67
C GLY A 60 -11.81 -6.06 -3.58
N SER A 61 -11.70 -7.36 -3.87
CA SER A 61 -12.04 -8.41 -2.90
C SER A 61 -11.15 -8.35 -1.66
N PHE A 62 -9.83 -8.20 -1.84
CA PHE A 62 -8.90 -8.04 -0.72
C PHE A 62 -9.23 -6.81 0.12
N ALA A 63 -9.56 -5.67 -0.50
CA ALA A 63 -9.92 -4.47 0.24
C ALA A 63 -11.18 -4.66 1.10
N ILE A 64 -12.17 -5.42 0.63
CA ILE A 64 -13.36 -5.76 1.43
C ILE A 64 -12.99 -6.71 2.58
N TYR A 65 -12.24 -7.77 2.32
CA TYR A 65 -11.79 -8.69 3.37
C TYR A 65 -10.94 -7.97 4.43
N ALA A 66 -10.02 -7.11 3.98
CA ALA A 66 -9.20 -6.29 4.85
C ALA A 66 -10.05 -5.29 5.64
N ALA A 67 -11.08 -4.69 5.05
CA ALA A 67 -12.00 -3.82 5.78
C ALA A 67 -12.72 -4.56 6.92
N ILE A 68 -13.23 -5.78 6.65
CA ILE A 68 -13.89 -6.61 7.67
C ILE A 68 -12.90 -6.99 8.77
N PHE A 69 -11.71 -7.44 8.39
CA PHE A 69 -10.66 -7.79 9.33
C PHE A 69 -10.26 -6.60 10.21
N LEU A 70 -10.05 -5.42 9.61
CA LEU A 70 -9.71 -4.21 10.32
C LEU A 70 -10.86 -3.73 11.22
N ALA A 71 -12.12 -3.91 10.82
CA ALA A 71 -13.27 -3.64 11.69
C ALA A 71 -13.27 -4.56 12.93
N ALA A 72 -12.93 -5.85 12.78
CA ALA A 72 -12.74 -6.74 13.92
C ALA A 72 -11.57 -6.31 14.81
N VAL A 73 -10.44 -5.92 14.21
CA VAL A 73 -9.28 -5.37 14.95
C VAL A 73 -9.67 -4.10 15.70
N MET A 74 -10.44 -3.19 15.10
CA MET A 74 -10.94 -1.98 15.77
C MET A 74 -11.81 -2.29 16.98
N GLY A 75 -12.68 -3.30 16.87
CA GLY A 75 -13.52 -3.75 17.99
C GLY A 75 -12.73 -4.39 19.13
N MET A 76 -11.63 -5.10 18.82
CA MET A 76 -10.83 -5.81 19.83
C MET A 76 -9.71 -4.97 20.45
N TYR A 77 -9.05 -4.14 19.64
CA TYR A 77 -7.78 -3.48 19.97
C TYR A 77 -7.81 -1.96 19.76
N GLY A 78 -8.99 -1.41 19.44
CA GLY A 78 -9.13 0.02 19.17
C GLY A 78 -8.70 0.44 17.76
N VAL A 79 -8.96 1.70 17.43
CA VAL A 79 -8.59 2.31 16.15
C VAL A 79 -7.07 2.32 15.93
N GLU A 80 -6.30 2.46 17.00
CA GLU A 80 -4.83 2.44 16.95
C GLU A 80 -4.29 1.08 16.50
N GLY A 81 -4.85 -0.02 17.02
CA GLY A 81 -4.49 -1.37 16.59
C GLY A 81 -4.73 -1.59 15.10
N ALA A 82 -5.87 -1.14 14.59
CA ALA A 82 -6.18 -1.21 13.16
C ALA A 82 -5.27 -0.31 12.30
N THR A 83 -4.87 0.85 12.83
CA THR A 83 -3.91 1.75 12.18
C THR A 83 -2.55 1.05 12.03
N LEU A 84 -2.07 0.40 13.09
CA LEU A 84 -0.81 -0.34 13.09
C LEU A 84 -0.84 -1.49 12.07
N VAL A 85 -1.90 -2.31 12.09
CA VAL A 85 -2.07 -3.41 11.11
C VAL A 85 -2.08 -2.90 9.67
N THR A 86 -2.75 -1.78 9.42
CA THR A 86 -2.78 -1.14 8.09
C THR A 86 -1.38 -0.68 7.67
N GLY A 87 -0.66 -0.02 8.58
CA GLY A 87 0.72 0.43 8.33
C GLY A 87 1.67 -0.72 8.02
N VAL A 88 1.64 -1.79 8.83
CA VAL A 88 2.46 -2.99 8.62
C VAL A 88 2.12 -3.66 7.28
N THR A 89 0.85 -3.74 6.93
CA THR A 89 0.39 -4.31 5.65
C THR A 89 0.93 -3.51 4.46
N TYR A 90 0.82 -2.18 4.51
CA TYR A 90 1.35 -1.28 3.50
C TYR A 90 2.87 -1.42 3.35
N VAL A 91 3.61 -1.41 4.46
CA VAL A 91 5.07 -1.56 4.46
C VAL A 91 5.49 -2.93 3.92
N THR A 92 4.81 -4.00 4.34
CA THR A 92 5.13 -5.37 3.92
C THR A 92 4.94 -5.54 2.42
N TRP A 93 3.76 -5.15 1.91
CA TRP A 93 3.47 -5.26 0.48
C TRP A 93 4.37 -4.34 -0.34
N GLY A 94 4.55 -3.10 0.10
CA GLY A 94 5.42 -2.14 -0.56
C GLY A 94 6.88 -2.57 -0.60
N SER A 95 7.37 -3.28 0.43
CA SER A 95 8.71 -3.86 0.44
C SER A 95 8.86 -5.00 -0.57
N ILE A 96 7.86 -5.89 -0.67
CA ILE A 96 7.85 -6.96 -1.68
C ILE A 96 7.86 -6.34 -3.08
N PHE A 97 6.98 -5.37 -3.33
CA PHE A 97 6.90 -4.68 -4.62
C PHE A 97 8.21 -3.96 -4.96
N ALA A 98 8.77 -3.20 -4.02
CA ALA A 98 10.02 -2.48 -4.22
C ALA A 98 11.18 -3.42 -4.54
N MET A 99 11.27 -4.55 -3.83
CA MET A 99 12.27 -5.59 -4.11
C MET A 99 12.09 -6.17 -5.51
N GLN A 100 10.85 -6.49 -5.93
CA GLN A 100 10.62 -6.99 -7.29
C GLN A 100 11.03 -5.97 -8.35
N VAL A 101 10.72 -4.68 -8.17
CA VAL A 101 11.14 -3.62 -9.08
C VAL A 101 12.67 -3.52 -9.16
N LEU A 102 13.35 -3.64 -8.01
CA LEU A 102 14.82 -3.65 -7.97
C LEU A 102 15.40 -4.85 -8.72
N LEU A 103 14.89 -6.06 -8.46
CA LEU A 103 15.35 -7.28 -9.14
C LEU A 103 15.09 -7.19 -10.66
N PHE A 104 13.97 -6.60 -11.06
CA PHE A 104 13.66 -6.30 -12.45
C PHE A 104 14.66 -5.31 -13.08
N TYR A 105 15.00 -4.25 -12.35
CA TYR A 105 16.01 -3.26 -12.80
C TYR A 105 17.39 -3.90 -13.03
N HIS A 106 17.70 -4.99 -12.32
CA HIS A 106 18.89 -5.80 -12.55
C HIS A 106 18.69 -6.95 -13.56
N HIS A 107 17.64 -6.89 -14.37
CA HIS A 107 17.34 -7.82 -15.46
C HIS A 107 17.19 -9.28 -15.03
N LEU A 108 16.81 -9.54 -13.78
CA LEU A 108 16.53 -10.90 -13.32
C LEU A 108 15.27 -11.44 -14.00
N ARG A 109 15.42 -12.56 -14.71
CA ARG A 109 14.31 -13.22 -15.44
C ARG A 109 13.13 -13.56 -14.52
N SER A 110 13.40 -13.98 -13.29
CA SER A 110 12.37 -14.30 -12.30
C SER A 110 11.45 -13.11 -11.98
N ALA A 111 12.02 -11.91 -11.82
CA ALA A 111 11.26 -10.69 -11.56
C ALA A 111 10.47 -10.25 -12.79
N THR A 112 11.10 -10.30 -13.97
CA THR A 112 10.43 -10.01 -15.25
C THR A 112 9.21 -10.93 -15.46
N ASP A 113 9.36 -12.23 -15.23
CA ASP A 113 8.26 -13.18 -15.35
C ASP A 113 7.18 -12.97 -14.27
N TRP A 114 7.59 -12.56 -13.06
CA TRP A 114 6.65 -12.23 -11.99
C TRP A 114 5.74 -11.07 -12.39
N PHE A 115 6.31 -10.00 -12.96
CA PHE A 115 5.55 -8.85 -13.47
C PHE A 115 4.67 -9.21 -14.66
N LYS A 116 5.21 -9.90 -15.68
CA LYS A 116 4.44 -10.31 -16.88
C LYS A 116 3.23 -11.18 -16.53
N LYS A 117 3.35 -12.04 -15.52
CA LYS A 117 2.24 -12.93 -15.09
C LYS A 117 1.16 -12.21 -14.30
N ARG A 118 1.48 -11.11 -13.62
CA ARG A 118 0.59 -10.47 -12.63
C ARG A 118 0.06 -9.11 -13.05
N TYR A 119 0.76 -8.42 -13.94
CA TYR A 119 0.50 -7.01 -14.24
C TYR A 119 0.24 -6.75 -15.71
N THR A 120 -0.77 -5.93 -15.95
CA THR A 120 -0.77 -5.04 -17.12
C THR A 120 0.02 -3.78 -16.78
N PHE A 121 0.54 -3.06 -17.78
CA PHE A 121 1.24 -1.80 -17.52
C PHE A 121 0.37 -0.79 -16.74
N LYS A 122 -0.94 -0.75 -17.00
CA LYS A 122 -1.88 0.13 -16.29
C LYS A 122 -1.98 -0.23 -14.80
N ALA A 123 -2.03 -1.52 -14.47
CA ALA A 123 -2.04 -1.99 -13.08
C ALA A 123 -0.69 -1.69 -12.39
N PHE A 124 0.41 -1.99 -13.06
CA PHE A 124 1.76 -1.71 -12.55
C PHE A 124 1.94 -0.23 -12.24
N LYS A 125 1.52 0.67 -13.16
CA LYS A 125 1.62 2.12 -12.96
C LYS A 125 0.90 2.58 -11.69
N LYS A 126 -0.28 2.02 -11.38
CA LYS A 126 -1.01 2.38 -10.16
C LYS A 126 -0.26 1.93 -8.91
N GLU A 127 0.24 0.69 -8.86
CA GLU A 127 1.04 0.21 -7.74
C GLU A 127 2.36 0.96 -7.59
N TYR A 128 3.02 1.25 -8.71
CA TYR A 128 4.26 2.02 -8.72
C TYR A 128 4.07 3.40 -8.10
N ILE A 129 2.96 4.09 -8.39
CA ILE A 129 2.63 5.38 -7.76
C ILE A 129 2.32 5.19 -6.27
N ALA A 130 1.50 4.19 -5.94
CA ALA A 130 1.09 3.93 -4.55
C ALA A 130 2.28 3.59 -3.65
N PHE A 131 3.25 2.79 -4.15
CA PHE A 131 4.42 2.35 -3.40
C PHE A 131 5.69 3.11 -3.76
N TYR A 132 5.57 4.27 -4.43
CA TYR A 132 6.72 5.12 -4.75
C TYR A 132 7.56 5.51 -3.51
N PRO A 133 6.95 5.83 -2.34
CA PRO A 133 7.73 6.07 -1.12
C PRO A 133 8.56 4.86 -0.69
N MET A 134 8.07 3.64 -0.92
CA MET A 134 8.79 2.41 -0.57
C MET A 134 9.97 2.14 -1.51
N LEU A 135 9.87 2.54 -2.79
CA LEU A 135 11.01 2.53 -3.71
C LEU A 135 12.12 3.48 -3.28
N TRP A 136 11.74 4.66 -2.75
CA TRP A 136 12.69 5.61 -2.15
C TRP A 136 13.36 5.06 -0.90
N ILE A 137 12.61 4.36 -0.05
CA ILE A 137 13.18 3.68 1.12
C ILE A 137 14.17 2.61 0.65
N ALA A 138 13.80 1.75 -0.30
CA ALA A 138 14.70 0.74 -0.85
C ALA A 138 15.98 1.36 -1.44
N TYR A 139 15.85 2.46 -2.18
CA TYR A 139 16.97 3.26 -2.68
C TYR A 139 17.88 3.73 -1.54
N PHE A 140 17.31 4.33 -0.49
CA PHE A 140 18.08 4.78 0.67
C PHE A 140 18.84 3.61 1.33
N PHE A 141 18.21 2.47 1.54
CA PHE A 141 18.88 1.30 2.12
C PHE A 141 20.01 0.74 1.25
N LEU A 142 19.92 0.86 -0.08
CA LEU A 142 20.89 0.30 -1.01
C LEU A 142 22.02 1.25 -1.40
N GLU A 143 21.78 2.56 -1.34
CA GLU A 143 22.79 3.56 -1.71
C GLU A 143 23.40 4.25 -0.48
N PHE A 144 22.56 4.67 0.48
CA PHE A 144 23.02 5.44 1.65
C PHE A 144 23.77 4.57 2.68
N ILE A 145 23.24 3.39 3.00
CA ILE A 145 23.90 2.52 4.01
C ILE A 145 25.25 1.99 3.47
N PRO A 146 25.34 1.45 2.25
CA PRO A 146 26.62 0.93 1.76
C PRO A 146 27.65 2.02 1.48
N SER A 147 27.23 3.23 1.07
CA SER A 147 28.18 4.35 0.89
C SER A 147 28.83 4.78 2.21
N ILE A 148 28.11 4.73 3.33
CA ILE A 148 28.66 4.99 4.66
C ILE A 148 29.54 3.84 5.15
N VAL A 149 29.11 2.59 4.94
CA VAL A 149 29.76 1.40 5.54
C VAL A 149 30.93 0.90 4.71
N TYR A 150 30.79 0.82 3.38
CA TYR A 150 31.75 0.19 2.48
C TYR A 150 32.51 1.19 1.59
N ARG A 151 32.10 2.47 1.53
CA ARG A 151 32.69 3.51 0.65
C ARG A 151 32.76 3.10 -0.84
N GLU A 152 31.88 2.20 -1.25
CA GLU A 152 31.73 1.78 -2.65
C GLU A 152 30.44 2.37 -3.21
N ASP A 153 30.48 2.85 -4.45
CA ASP A 153 29.30 3.28 -5.20
C ASP A 153 28.48 2.05 -5.59
N PHE A 154 27.59 1.59 -4.70
CA PHE A 154 26.67 0.51 -5.04
C PHE A 154 25.47 1.01 -5.86
N LEU A 155 25.11 0.18 -6.85
CA LEU A 155 23.91 0.16 -7.68
C LEU A 155 23.13 1.49 -7.76
N LYS A 156 23.35 2.24 -8.86
CA LYS A 156 22.53 3.41 -9.23
C LYS A 156 21.12 2.96 -9.63
N PHE A 157 20.26 2.71 -8.65
CA PHE A 157 18.85 2.44 -8.86
C PHE A 157 18.13 3.76 -9.18
N ILE A 158 17.63 3.89 -10.40
CA ILE A 158 16.89 5.07 -10.84
C ILE A 158 15.42 4.64 -11.03
N PRO A 159 14.51 4.98 -10.11
CA PRO A 159 13.12 4.53 -10.17
C PRO A 159 12.43 4.86 -11.50
N SER A 160 12.68 6.06 -12.05
CA SER A 160 12.09 6.48 -13.33
C SER A 160 12.53 5.60 -14.50
N LYS A 161 13.78 5.16 -14.53
CA LYS A 161 14.28 4.25 -15.56
C LYS A 161 13.61 2.87 -15.43
N ALA A 162 13.46 2.35 -14.21
CA ALA A 162 12.74 1.09 -13.98
C ALA A 162 11.28 1.17 -14.47
N PHE A 163 10.63 2.34 -14.35
CA PHE A 163 9.29 2.57 -14.87
C PHE A 163 9.23 2.55 -16.41
N GLU A 164 10.20 3.18 -17.07
CA GLU A 164 10.32 3.19 -18.54
C GLU A 164 10.58 1.80 -19.09
N ASP A 165 11.54 1.07 -18.52
CA ASP A 165 11.85 -0.31 -18.91
C ASP A 165 10.63 -1.23 -18.72
N MET A 166 9.88 -1.05 -17.64
CA MET A 166 8.64 -1.82 -17.40
C MET A 166 7.54 -1.50 -18.43
N LYS A 167 7.49 -0.25 -18.93
CA LYS A 167 6.56 0.12 -20.00
C LYS A 167 6.88 -0.61 -21.30
N GLU A 168 8.14 -0.82 -21.63
CA GLU A 168 8.51 -1.58 -22.83
C GLU A 168 8.16 -3.07 -22.69
N VAL A 169 8.28 -3.61 -21.47
CA VAL A 169 8.04 -5.02 -21.16
C VAL A 169 6.55 -5.36 -21.07
N LEU A 170 5.74 -4.48 -20.46
CA LEU A 170 4.31 -4.71 -20.18
C LEU A 170 3.36 -3.89 -21.07
N GLY A 171 3.88 -2.96 -21.86
CA GLY A 171 3.12 -2.08 -22.76
C GLY A 171 2.95 -2.61 -24.18
N ARG A 172 3.50 -3.80 -24.47
CA ARG A 172 3.15 -4.62 -25.64
C ARG A 172 1.99 -5.55 -25.28
#